data_AF-A0A353BIV0-F1
#
_entry.id   AF-A0A353BIV0-F1
#
_cell.length_a   1.000
_cell.length_b   1.000
_cell.length_c   1.000
_cell.angle_alpha   90.00
_cell.angle_beta   90.00
_cell.angle_gamma   90.00
#
_symmetry.space_group_name_H-M   'P 1'
#
loop_
_entity.id
_entity.type
_entity.pdbx_description
1 polymer ?
#
loop_
_entity_poly.entity_id
_entity_poly.type
_entity_poly.pdbx_seq_one_letter_code
_entity_poly.pdbx_strand_id
1 'polypeptide(L)' 'MKIGVCGIACEKCPRMVRGACPNGDKGCVPRENKFCKICSCAFDKGVRLCFECPDFPCPTTKEGPIAYDYCSYMVGKE' A
#
# COMPACT_ATOMS: atom_id res chain seq x y z
N MET A 1 -6.76 -9.12 -10.61
CA MET A 1 -5.70 -8.64 -9.71
C MET A 1 -6.22 -7.38 -9.03
N LYS A 2 -6.38 -7.40 -7.72
CA LYS A 2 -6.95 -6.26 -6.96
C LYS A 2 -5.80 -5.38 -6.50
N ILE A 3 -5.65 -4.15 -6.99
CA ILE A 3 -4.55 -3.26 -6.57
C ILE A 3 -5.07 -2.34 -5.46
N GLY A 4 -4.41 -2.38 -4.30
CA GLY A 4 -4.75 -1.50 -3.19
C GLY A 4 -4.09 -0.14 -3.35
N VAL A 5 -4.54 0.85 -2.57
CA VAL A 5 -3.96 2.21 -2.53
C VAL A 5 -2.44 2.23 -2.35
N CYS A 6 -1.85 1.21 -1.71
CA CYS A 6 -0.40 1.09 -1.56
C CYS A 6 0.35 0.65 -2.83
N GLY A 7 -0.35 0.35 -3.93
CA GLY A 7 0.24 -0.14 -5.17
C GLY A 7 0.53 -1.65 -5.18
N ILE A 8 0.40 -2.36 -4.05
CA ILE A 8 0.55 -3.82 -4.02
C ILE A 8 -0.76 -4.48 -4.47
N ALA A 9 -0.63 -5.60 -5.18
CA ALA A 9 -1.69 -6.59 -5.30
C ALA A 9 -2.23 -6.94 -3.90
N CYS A 10 -3.49 -6.60 -3.61
CA CYS A 10 -4.15 -6.85 -2.34
C CYS A 10 -4.06 -8.33 -1.97
N GLU A 11 -4.01 -9.24 -2.95
CA GLU A 11 -3.80 -10.68 -2.72
C GLU A 11 -2.46 -11.01 -2.04
N LYS A 12 -1.48 -10.10 -2.03
CA LYS A 12 -0.20 -10.21 -1.31
C LYS A 12 -0.17 -9.42 0.01
N CYS A 13 -1.20 -8.65 0.32
CA CYS A 13 -1.29 -7.91 1.58
C CYS A 13 -1.43 -8.88 2.76
N PRO A 14 -0.57 -8.80 3.80
CA PRO A 14 -0.65 -9.71 4.95
C PRO A 14 -2.01 -9.75 5.65
N ARG A 15 -2.74 -8.63 5.69
CA ARG A 15 -4.09 -8.59 6.28
C ARG A 15 -5.13 -9.31 5.42
N MET A 16 -5.04 -9.21 4.10
CA MET A 16 -5.97 -9.90 3.19
C MET A 16 -5.68 -11.40 3.16
N VAL A 17 -4.39 -11.78 3.10
CA VAL A 17 -3.96 -13.19 3.19
C VAL A 17 -4.43 -13.85 4.48
N ARG A 18 -4.44 -13.12 5.60
CA ARG A 18 -4.92 -13.62 6.91
C ARG A 18 -6.44 -13.51 7.11
N GLY A 19 -7.20 -13.08 6.10
CA GLY A 19 -8.66 -12.89 6.22
C GLY A 19 -9.10 -11.75 7.15
N ALA A 20 -8.16 -10.94 7.65
CA ALA A 20 -8.41 -9.84 8.60
C ALA A 20 -8.58 -8.48 7.90
N CYS A 21 -8.68 -8.45 6.58
CA CYS A 21 -8.86 -7.21 5.82
C CYS A 21 -10.32 -6.75 5.90
N PRO A 22 -10.61 -5.56 6.48
CA PRO A 22 -11.98 -5.05 6.56
C PRO A 22 -12.53 -4.66 5.19
N ASN A 23 -11.67 -4.52 4.17
CA ASN A 23 -12.08 -4.16 2.82
C ASN A 23 -12.34 -5.38 1.93
N GLY A 24 -12.14 -6.60 2.45
CA GLY A 24 -12.40 -7.86 1.76
C GLY A 24 -11.90 -7.86 0.31
N ASP A 25 -12.80 -8.18 -0.61
CA ASP A 25 -12.53 -8.28 -2.04
C ASP A 25 -12.39 -6.95 -2.79
N LYS A 26 -12.66 -5.81 -2.16
CA LYS A 26 -12.59 -4.50 -2.81
C LYS A 26 -11.18 -3.92 -2.82
N GLY A 27 -10.31 -4.38 -1.93
CA GLY A 27 -8.98 -3.79 -1.73
C GLY A 27 -9.03 -2.46 -0.98
N CYS A 28 -7.86 -1.97 -0.56
CA CYS A 28 -7.78 -0.69 0.15
C CYS A 28 -7.94 0.48 -0.82
N VAL A 29 -8.79 1.45 -0.46
CA VAL A 29 -8.94 2.74 -1.15
C VAL A 29 -8.46 3.89 -0.26
N PRO A 30 -8.11 5.05 -0.83
CA PRO A 30 -7.79 6.24 -0.05
C PRO A 30 -8.96 6.61 0.86
N ARG A 31 -8.68 6.71 2.15
CA ARG A 31 -9.58 7.22 3.18
C ARG A 31 -8.78 7.47 4.44
N GLU A 32 -9.29 8.33 5.31
CA GLU A 32 -8.76 8.45 6.66
C GLU A 32 -8.81 7.08 7.36
N ASN A 33 -7.64 6.62 7.81
CA ASN A 33 -7.48 5.29 8.35
C ASN A 33 -6.45 5.27 9.49
N LYS A 34 -6.95 5.11 10.71
CA LYS A 34 -6.13 5.04 11.93
C LYS A 34 -5.12 3.88 11.92
N PHE A 35 -5.32 2.87 11.08
CA PHE A 35 -4.49 1.66 11.04
C PHE A 35 -3.51 1.63 9.87
N CYS A 36 -3.63 2.53 8.89
CA CYS A 36 -2.80 2.52 7.70
C CYS A 36 -2.45 3.95 7.30
N LYS A 37 -1.22 4.37 7.63
CA LYS A 37 -0.67 5.68 7.24
C LYS A 37 -0.72 5.90 5.72
N ILE A 38 -0.55 4.84 4.92
CA ILE A 38 -0.62 4.94 3.45
C ILE A 38 -2.02 5.34 2.97
N CYS A 39 -3.09 4.76 3.54
CA CYS A 39 -4.46 5.11 3.18
C CYS A 39 -4.76 6.58 3.49
N SER A 40 -4.36 7.05 4.68
CA SER A 40 -4.54 8.46 5.06
C SER A 40 -3.69 9.38 4.20
N CYS A 41 -2.41 9.06 3.98
CA CYS A 41 -1.53 9.86 3.13
C CYS A 41 -2.04 9.99 1.69
N ALA A 42 -2.53 8.90 1.09
CA ALA A 42 -3.13 8.95 -0.23
C ALA A 42 -4.43 9.76 -0.27
N PHE A 43 -5.23 9.69 0.80
CA PHE A 43 -6.46 10.49 0.96
C PHE A 43 -6.14 11.98 1.06
N ASP A 44 -5.20 12.35 1.92
CA ASP A 44 -4.77 13.74 2.13
C ASP A 44 -4.16 14.35 0.86
N LYS A 45 -3.46 13.53 0.07
CA LYS A 45 -2.87 13.93 -1.21
C LYS A 45 -3.83 13.83 -2.40
N GLY A 46 -5.04 13.30 -2.20
CA GLY A 46 -6.04 13.13 -3.26
C GLY A 46 -5.62 12.16 -4.38
N VAL A 47 -4.73 11.21 -4.10
CA VAL A 47 -4.26 10.22 -5.08
C VAL A 47 -4.91 8.86 -4.85
N ARG A 48 -5.18 8.11 -5.91
CA ARG A 48 -5.87 6.81 -5.81
C ARG A 48 -4.90 5.67 -5.48
N LEU A 49 -3.67 5.76 -5.97
CA LEU A 49 -2.59 4.79 -5.74
C LEU A 49 -1.30 5.50 -5.33
N CYS A 50 -0.45 4.83 -4.57
CA CYS A 50 0.88 5.33 -4.24
C CYS A 50 1.74 5.58 -5.48
N PHE A 51 1.60 4.80 -6.55
CA PHE A 51 2.33 5.04 -7.81
C PHE A 51 1.88 6.29 -8.57
N GLU A 52 0.69 6.81 -8.25
CA GLU A 52 0.19 8.09 -8.79
C GLU A 52 0.71 9.28 -7.95
N CYS A 53 1.35 9.03 -6.81
CA CYS A 53 1.94 10.06 -5.95
C CYS A 53 3.28 10.52 -6.53
N PRO A 54 3.49 11.83 -6.75
CA PRO A 54 4.74 12.35 -7.29
C PRO A 54 5.96 12.10 -6.37
N ASP A 55 5.73 11.88 -5.07
CA ASP A 55 6.78 11.63 -4.09
C ASP A 55 7.12 10.14 -3.92
N PHE A 56 6.53 9.24 -4.72
CA PHE A 56 6.74 7.80 -4.56
C PHE A 56 8.10 7.35 -5.13
N PRO A 57 8.86 6.48 -4.42
CA PRO A 57 8.64 5.97 -3.06
C PRO A 57 8.98 7.01 -1.98
N CYS A 58 8.05 7.27 -1.06
CA CYS A 58 8.21 8.26 0.01
C CYS A 58 8.53 7.61 1.37
N PRO A 59 8.93 8.39 2.40
CA PRO A 59 9.18 7.87 3.74
C PRO A 59 8.00 7.07 4.31
N THR A 60 6.75 7.48 4.05
CA THR A 60 5.55 6.75 4.48
C THR A 60 5.46 5.35 3.85
N THR A 61 5.94 5.19 2.61
CA THR A 61 6.00 3.86 1.98
C THR A 61 7.16 3.01 2.49
N LYS A 62 8.25 3.64 3.00
CA LYS A 62 9.38 2.95 3.66
C LYS A 62 9.05 2.47 5.08
N GLU A 63 8.27 3.25 5.84
CA GLU A 63 7.75 2.87 7.16
C GLU A 63 6.51 1.97 7.09
N GLY A 64 5.91 1.87 5.91
CA GLY A 64 4.76 1.01 5.68
C GLY A 64 5.13 -0.47 5.74
N PRO A 65 4.13 -1.38 5.67
CA PRO A 65 4.37 -2.83 5.64
C PRO A 65 5.18 -3.30 4.41
N ILE A 66 5.57 -2.38 3.53
CA ILE A 66 6.42 -2.57 2.37
C ILE A 66 7.84 -2.11 2.76
N ALA A 67 8.45 -2.81 3.71
CA ALA A 67 9.81 -2.50 4.14
C ALA A 67 10.79 -2.63 2.97
N TYR A 68 11.75 -1.72 2.92
CA TYR A 68 12.70 -1.41 1.85
C TYR A 68 13.35 -2.62 1.15
N ASP A 69 13.71 -3.67 1.87
CA ASP A 69 14.38 -4.86 1.31
C ASP A 69 13.45 -5.69 0.41
N TYR A 70 12.15 -5.61 0.65
CA TYR A 70 11.11 -6.34 -0.07
C TYR A 70 10.95 -5.87 -1.52
N CYS A 71 11.17 -4.57 -1.78
CA CYS A 71 11.15 -4.03 -3.13
C CYS A 71 12.46 -4.28 -3.88
N SER A 72 13.61 -4.28 -3.19
CA SER A 72 14.93 -4.55 -3.78
C SER A 72 15.05 -5.99 -4.29
N TYR A 73 14.52 -6.97 -3.56
CA TYR A 73 14.44 -8.39 -3.98
C TYR A 73 13.49 -8.63 -5.18
N MET A 74 12.38 -7.88 -5.30
CA MET A 74 11.40 -8.09 -6.37
C MET A 74 11.85 -7.61 -7.77
N VAL A 75 12.89 -6.79 -7.86
CA VAL A 75 13.47 -6.30 -9.13
C VAL A 75 14.89 -6.84 -9.40
N GLY A 76 15.33 -7.84 -8.63
CA GLY A 76 16.58 -8.55 -8.87
C GLY A 76 17.84 -7.71 -8.71
N LYS A 77 17.81 -6.66 -7.89
CA LYS A 77 19.00 -5.89 -7.53
C LYS A 77 19.43 -6.25 -6.12
N GLU A 78 20.52 -7.00 -6.03
CA GLU A 78 21.45 -6.94 -4.89
C GLU A 78 22.28 -5.65 -4.98
#